data_AF-A0A9D4R8X9-F1
#
_entry.id   AF-A0A9D4R8X9-F1
#
_cell.length_a   1.000
_cell.length_b   1.000
_cell.length_c   1.000
_cell.angle_alpha   90.00
_cell.angle_beta   90.00
_cell.angle_gamma   90.00
#
_symmetry.space_group_name_H-M   'P 1'
#
loop_
_entity.id
_entity.type
_entity.pdbx_description
1 polymer ?
#
loop_
_entity_poly.entity_id
_entity_poly.type
_entity_poly.pdbx_seq_one_letter_code
_entity_poly.pdbx_strand_id
1 'polypeptide(L)' 'MNEWMDGWMDGWIDGWMDGWMDGWMDGWMDGTMDGWMDGWMDGWMDGWMDGWMDGWMDGWMDGWMDGWMDGWMD' A
#
# COMPACT_ATOMS: atom_id res chain seq x y z
N MET A 1 -45.77 -24.99 -14.17
CA MET A 1 -44.81 -25.58 -13.20
C MET A 1 -43.38 -25.26 -13.60
N ASN A 2 -43.04 -25.37 -14.89
CA ASN A 2 -41.72 -25.05 -15.43
C ASN A 2 -41.38 -23.56 -15.32
N GLU A 3 -42.26 -22.65 -15.78
CA GLU A 3 -41.99 -21.20 -15.77
C GLU A 3 -41.73 -20.60 -14.37
N TRP A 4 -42.32 -21.19 -13.33
CA TRP A 4 -42.12 -20.73 -11.95
C TRP A 4 -40.81 -21.24 -11.35
N MET A 5 -40.36 -22.44 -11.76
CA MET A 5 -39.04 -22.95 -11.41
C MET A 5 -37.95 -22.22 -12.19
N ASP A 6 -38.18 -21.93 -13.46
CA ASP A 6 -37.24 -21.22 -14.32
C ASP A 6 -37.01 -19.80 -13.79
N GLY A 7 -38.08 -19.03 -13.52
CA GLY A 7 -37.94 -17.69 -12.96
C GLY A 7 -37.35 -17.65 -11.54
N TRP A 8 -37.53 -18.70 -10.75
CA TRP A 8 -36.92 -18.81 -9.43
C TRP A 8 -35.44 -19.19 -9.51
N MET A 9 -35.04 -20.08 -10.43
CA MET A 9 -33.64 -20.40 -10.69
C MET A 9 -32.89 -19.20 -11.26
N ASP A 10 -33.45 -18.49 -12.25
CA ASP A 10 -32.82 -17.32 -12.85
C ASP A 10 -32.60 -16.22 -11.80
N GLY A 11 -33.62 -15.85 -11.03
CA GLY A 11 -33.47 -14.82 -10.00
C GLY A 11 -32.50 -15.20 -8.88
N TRP A 12 -32.36 -16.48 -8.56
CA TRP A 12 -31.42 -16.95 -7.54
C TRP A 12 -29.99 -17.01 -8.06
N ILE A 13 -29.80 -17.43 -9.32
CA ILE A 13 -28.50 -17.45 -9.99
C ILE A 13 -28.00 -16.04 -10.23
N ASP A 14 -28.84 -15.15 -10.77
CA ASP A 14 -28.49 -13.76 -11.05
C ASP A 14 -28.16 -13.02 -9.75
N GLY A 15 -29.02 -13.11 -8.73
CA GLY A 15 -28.78 -12.42 -7.45
C GLY A 15 -27.56 -12.95 -6.71
N TRP A 16 -27.26 -14.25 -6.82
CA TRP A 16 -26.06 -14.83 -6.21
C TRP A 16 -24.80 -14.51 -7.01
N MET A 17 -24.85 -14.55 -8.35
CA MET A 17 -23.73 -14.16 -9.20
C MET A 17 -23.43 -12.68 -9.03
N ASP A 18 -24.41 -11.79 -9.11
CA ASP A 18 -24.19 -10.35 -8.95
C ASP A 18 -23.66 -10.03 -7.56
N GLY A 19 -24.31 -10.53 -6.51
CA GLY A 19 -23.88 -10.23 -5.13
C GLY A 19 -22.50 -10.81 -4.77
N TRP A 20 -22.16 -11.99 -5.29
CA TRP A 20 -20.85 -12.59 -5.06
C TRP A 20 -19.76 -11.94 -5.91
N MET A 21 -20.06 -11.64 -7.18
CA MET A 21 -19.13 -11.03 -8.10
C MET A 21 -18.84 -9.58 -7.70
N ASP A 22 -19.86 -8.77 -7.39
CA ASP A 22 -19.69 -7.41 -6.90
C ASP A 22 -18.97 -7.40 -5.55
N GLY A 23 -19.42 -8.18 -4.57
CA GLY A 23 -18.82 -8.19 -3.24
C GLY A 23 -17.37 -8.70 -3.21
N TRP A 24 -17.06 -9.69 -4.04
CA TRP A 24 -15.69 -10.21 -4.16
C TRP A 24 -14.80 -9.26 -4.96
N MET A 25 -15.31 -8.71 -6.07
CA MET A 25 -14.56 -7.81 -6.92
C MET A 25 -14.30 -6.48 -6.23
N ASP A 26 -15.28 -5.87 -5.58
CA ASP A 26 -15.09 -4.66 -4.77
C ASP A 26 -14.17 -4.95 -3.58
N GLY A 27 -14.45 -5.99 -2.78
CA GLY A 27 -13.65 -6.26 -1.58
C GLY A 27 -12.19 -6.61 -1.89
N TRP A 28 -11.93 -7.31 -3.01
CA TRP A 28 -10.59 -7.66 -3.43
C TRP A 28 -9.88 -6.49 -4.12
N MET A 29 -10.58 -5.73 -4.96
CA MET A 29 -10.01 -4.60 -5.67
C MET A 29 -9.70 -3.45 -4.72
N ASP A 30 -10.65 -3.07 -3.86
CA ASP A 30 -10.51 -2.00 -2.86
C ASP A 30 -9.49 -2.40 -1.78
N GLY A 31 -9.66 -3.56 -1.15
CA GLY A 31 -8.76 -4.00 -0.07
C GLY A 31 -7.33 -4.28 -0.53
N THR A 32 -7.13 -4.76 -1.76
CA THR A 32 -5.78 -5.05 -2.27
C THR A 32 -5.14 -3.81 -2.88
N MET A 33 -5.89 -2.94 -3.59
CA MET A 33 -5.32 -1.69 -4.09
C MET A 33 -4.99 -0.76 -2.95
N ASP A 34 -5.92 -0.50 -2.02
CA ASP A 34 -5.68 0.44 -0.92
C ASP A 34 -4.59 -0.07 0.00
N GLY A 35 -4.66 -1.34 0.44
CA GLY A 35 -3.65 -1.91 1.33
C GLY A 35 -2.25 -1.97 0.71
N TRP A 36 -2.14 -2.20 -0.60
CA TRP A 36 -0.85 -2.21 -1.30
C TRP A 36 -0.35 -0.80 -1.60
N MET A 37 -1.23 0.11 -1.99
CA MET A 37 -0.89 1.48 -2.32
C MET A 37 -0.49 2.25 -1.05
N ASP A 38 -1.27 2.16 0.03
CA ASP A 38 -0.93 2.78 1.32
C ASP A 38 0.34 2.16 1.90
N GLY A 39 0.42 0.82 1.99
CA GLY A 39 1.57 0.15 2.59
C GLY A 39 2.88 0.36 1.81
N TRP A 40 2.80 0.42 0.48
CA TRP A 40 3.96 0.71 -0.36
C TRP A 40 4.34 2.19 -0.33
N MET A 41 3.36 3.08 -0.39
CA MET A 41 3.60 4.52 -0.41
C MET A 41 4.13 5.00 0.94
N ASP A 42 3.52 4.59 2.06
CA ASP A 42 4.01 4.91 3.41
C ASP A 42 5.39 4.28 3.65
N GLY A 43 5.54 2.97 3.40
CA GLY A 43 6.80 2.27 3.67
C GLY A 43 7.97 2.75 2.81
N TRP A 44 7.71 3.11 1.56
CA TRP A 44 8.74 3.66 0.66
C TRP A 44 9.02 5.12 0.98
N MET A 45 8.00 5.94 1.23
CA MET A 45 8.17 7.36 1.49
C MET A 45 8.84 7.60 2.83
N ASP A 46 8.39 6.93 3.91
CA ASP A 46 9.01 7.02 5.24
C ASP A 46 10.42 6.42 5.22
N GLY A 47 10.58 5.20 4.70
CA GLY A 47 11.89 4.54 4.70
C GLY A 47 12.94 5.26 3.84
N TRP A 48 12.52 5.89 2.74
CA TRP A 48 13.42 6.68 1.89
C TRP A 48 13.67 8.07 2.45
N MET A 49 12.66 8.78 2.96
CA MET A 49 12.87 10.08 3.61
C MET A 49 13.74 9.94 4.84
N ASP A 50 13.42 9.04 5.76
CA ASP A 50 14.17 8.88 7.00
C ASP A 50 15.59 8.40 6.69
N GLY A 51 15.74 7.35 5.88
CA GLY A 51 17.06 6.81 5.55
C GLY A 51 17.97 7.78 4.78
N TRP A 52 17.40 8.59 3.89
CA TRP A 52 18.16 9.59 3.15
C TRP A 52 18.46 10.83 3.99
N MET A 53 17.48 11.31 4.75
CA MET A 53 17.61 12.51 5.57
C MET A 53 18.55 12.25 6.76
N ASP A 54 18.37 11.14 7.50
CA ASP A 54 19.27 10.77 8.60
C ASP A 54 20.66 10.45 8.07
N GLY A 55 20.79 9.60 7.04
CA GLY A 55 22.10 9.21 6.51
C GLY A 55 22.89 10.37 5.90
N TRP A 56 22.21 11.31 5.23
CA TRP A 56 22.87 12.50 4.67
C TRP A 56 23.20 13.52 5.75
N MET A 57 22.29 13.75 6.69
CA MET A 57 22.46 14.74 7.75
C MET A 57 23.53 14.30 8.75
N ASP A 58 23.49 13.03 9.19
CA ASP A 58 24.50 12.45 10.08
C ASP A 58 25.85 12.37 9.36
N GLY A 59 25.88 11.83 8.14
CA GLY A 59 27.14 11.69 7.39
C GLY A 59 27.81 13.03 7.04
N TRP A 60 27.01 14.07 6.77
CA TRP A 60 27.53 15.41 6.52
C TRP A 60 27.96 16.11 7.81
N MET A 61 27.20 15.95 8.89
CA MET A 61 27.48 16.57 10.17
C MET A 61 28.71 15.94 10.83
N ASP A 62 28.82 14.61 10.83
CA ASP A 62 29.98 13.85 11.33
C ASP A 62 31.21 14.16 10.47
N GLY A 63 31.11 14.05 9.15
CA GLY A 63 32.25 14.31 8.26
C GLY A 63 32.75 15.77 8.33
N TRP A 64 31.85 16.73 8.56
CA TRP A 64 32.22 18.12 8.75
C TRP A 64 32.81 18.38 10.15
N MET A 65 32.24 17.80 11.21
CA MET A 65 32.79 17.91 12.57
C MET A 65 34.18 17.26 12.67
N ASP A 66 34.34 16.05 12.16
CA ASP A 66 35.59 15.30 12.20
C ASP A 66 36.67 16.02 11.38
N GLY A 67 36.36 16.42 10.15
CA GLY A 67 37.31 17.16 9.31
C GLY A 67 37.70 18.53 9.87
N TRP A 68 36.79 19.20 10.60
CA TRP A 68 37.08 20.48 11.23
C TRP A 68 37.86 20.33 12.54
N MET A 69 37.60 19.28 13.34
CA MET A 69 38.39 18.94 14.52
C MET A 69 39.80 18.48 14.15
N ASP A 70 39.96 17.61 13.16
CA ASP A 70 41.25 17.11 12.72
C ASP A 70 42.13 18.25 12.16
N GLY A 71 41.54 19.15 11.37
CA GLY A 71 42.25 20.32 10.83
C GLY A 71 42.55 21.43 11.86
N TRP A 72 41.92 21.41 13.04
CA TRP A 72 42.23 22.31 14.16
C TRP A 72 43.26 21.73 15.13
N MET A 73 43.40 20.40 15.16
CA MET A 73 44.38 19.70 16.00
C MET A 73 45.75 19.54 15.32
N ASP A 74 45.83 19.71 14.00
CA ASP A 74 47.08 19.92 13.23
C ASP A 74 47.64 21.36 13.36
#